data_AF-A0A0D7NHD8-F1
#
_entry.id   AF-A0A0D7NHD8-F1
#
_cell.length_a   1.000
_cell.length_b   1.000
_cell.length_c   1.000
_cell.angle_alpha   90.00
_cell.angle_beta   90.00
_cell.angle_gamma   90.00
#
_symmetry.space_group_name_H-M   'P 1'
#
loop_
_entity.id
_entity.type
_entity.pdbx_description
1 polymer ?
#
loop_
_entity_poly.entity_id
_entity_poly.type
_entity_poly.pdbx_seq_one_letter_code
_entity_poly.pdbx_strand_id
1 'polypeptide(L)'
;MPAFNLQFPADPDEWLANIWRLLDEADQTWRFTKKGDKRPHCDVAKSVASKKRIRGERRQAAAERILAAASARNLRRALPGQSIADRMLRAMRPGEWYGMGDIARMAGVHKSGRGKVHQVLLRRGWIEKARNPAYQGILDPWQIKAGAEPEPLHLFRLTELGERVRAALPASQARADRSLR
;
A
#
# COMPACT_ATOMS: atom_id res chain seq x y z
N MET A 1 -38.86 -53.83 -8.16
CA MET A 1 -38.62 -53.19 -9.46
C MET A 1 -39.97 -52.67 -9.95
N PRO A 2 -40.27 -51.36 -9.91
CA PRO A 2 -41.53 -50.88 -10.47
C PRO A 2 -41.44 -50.97 -11.99
N ALA A 3 -42.46 -51.56 -12.61
CA ALA A 3 -42.60 -51.63 -14.06
C ALA A 3 -42.80 -50.20 -14.60
N PHE A 4 -41.86 -49.72 -15.40
CA PHE A 4 -42.04 -48.51 -16.19
C PHE A 4 -43.11 -48.81 -17.25
N ASN A 5 -44.35 -48.38 -16.99
CA ASN A 5 -45.44 -48.45 -17.94
C ASN A 5 -45.16 -47.42 -19.05
N LEU A 6 -44.53 -47.86 -20.14
CA LEU A 6 -44.36 -47.09 -21.37
C LEU A 6 -45.68 -47.13 -22.17
N GLN A 7 -46.70 -46.44 -21.68
CA GLN A 7 -47.80 -46.01 -22.56
C GLN A 7 -47.26 -44.86 -23.40
N PHE A 8 -47.05 -45.09 -24.70
CA PHE A 8 -46.70 -44.05 -25.64
C PHE A 8 -47.84 -43.02 -25.72
N PRO A 9 -47.58 -41.71 -25.61
CA PRO A 9 -48.63 -40.69 -25.71
C PRO A 9 -49.26 -40.68 -27.11
N ALA A 10 -50.50 -40.20 -27.19
CA ALA A 10 -51.27 -40.13 -28.44
C ALA A 10 -50.67 -39.16 -29.47
N ASP A 11 -49.82 -38.23 -29.04
CA ASP A 11 -49.15 -37.26 -29.91
C ASP A 11 -47.62 -37.35 -29.77
N PRO A 12 -46.91 -37.85 -30.81
CA PRO A 12 -45.44 -38.01 -30.80
C PRO A 12 -44.69 -36.70 -30.59
N ASP A 13 -45.23 -35.58 -31.07
CA ASP A 13 -44.55 -34.28 -31.02
C ASP A 13 -44.59 -33.69 -29.61
N GLU A 14 -45.70 -33.89 -28.88
CA GLU A 14 -45.84 -33.46 -27.49
C GLU A 14 -44.96 -34.31 -26.55
N TRP A 15 -44.82 -35.61 -26.85
CA TRP A 15 -43.91 -36.51 -26.14
C TRP A 15 -42.44 -36.12 -26.32
N LEU A 16 -42.02 -35.83 -27.56
CA LEU A 16 -40.68 -35.37 -27.87
C LEU A 16 -40.40 -34.02 -27.20
N ALA A 17 -41.34 -33.07 -27.26
CA ALA A 17 -41.20 -31.78 -26.59
C ALA A 17 -41.02 -31.93 -25.07
N ASN A 18 -41.75 -32.86 -24.44
CA ASN A 18 -41.62 -33.11 -23.01
C ASN A 18 -40.29 -33.77 -22.63
N ILE A 19 -39.79 -34.71 -23.47
CA ILE A 19 -38.45 -35.29 -23.29
C ILE A 19 -37.37 -34.23 -23.44
N TRP A 20 -37.46 -33.38 -24.47
CA TRP A 20 -36.50 -32.29 -24.68
C TRP A 20 -36.52 -31.30 -23.52
N ARG A 21 -37.69 -30.96 -22.98
CA ARG A 21 -37.81 -30.12 -21.80
C ARG A 21 -37.18 -30.75 -20.55
N LEU A 22 -37.42 -32.03 -20.30
CA LEU A 22 -36.81 -32.75 -19.16
C LEU A 22 -35.28 -32.87 -19.30
N LEU A 23 -34.79 -33.05 -20.53
CA LEU A 23 -33.36 -33.04 -20.81
C LEU A 23 -32.75 -31.64 -20.64
N ASP A 24 -33.44 -30.58 -21.04
CA ASP A 24 -33.01 -29.19 -20.86
C ASP A 24 -33.01 -28.78 -19.38
N GLU A 25 -34.07 -29.10 -18.63
CA GLU A 25 -34.13 -28.91 -17.18
C GLU A 25 -33.02 -29.70 -16.44
N ALA A 26 -32.74 -30.92 -16.88
CA ALA A 26 -31.63 -31.70 -16.34
C ALA A 26 -30.28 -31.04 -16.67
N ASP A 27 -30.07 -30.53 -17.90
CA ASP A 27 -28.81 -29.90 -18.30
C ASP A 27 -28.57 -28.56 -17.55
N GLN A 28 -29.63 -27.83 -17.20
CA GLN A 28 -29.55 -26.59 -16.40
C GLN A 28 -29.02 -26.79 -14.96
N THR A 29 -29.00 -28.02 -14.44
CA THR A 29 -28.48 -28.32 -13.09
C THR A 29 -26.98 -28.55 -13.02
N TRP A 30 -26.31 -28.70 -14.17
CA TRP A 30 -24.89 -29.01 -14.26
C TRP A 30 -24.10 -27.88 -14.92
N ARG A 31 -22.85 -27.70 -14.51
CA ARG A 31 -21.89 -26.87 -15.24
C ARG A 31 -20.68 -27.68 -15.66
N PHE A 32 -20.28 -27.47 -16.91
CA PHE A 32 -19.03 -27.98 -17.45
C PHE A 32 -17.87 -27.11 -16.96
N THR A 33 -16.89 -27.74 -16.34
CA THR A 33 -15.63 -27.06 -16.01
C THR A 33 -14.80 -26.87 -17.29
N LYS A 34 -13.80 -25.98 -17.26
CA LYS A 34 -12.87 -25.74 -18.39
C LYS A 34 -12.08 -26.99 -18.84
N LYS A 35 -12.13 -28.09 -18.06
CA LYS A 35 -11.52 -29.40 -18.36
C LYS A 35 -12.53 -30.46 -18.83
N GLY A 36 -13.80 -30.13 -18.99
CA GLY A 36 -14.85 -31.05 -19.44
C GLY A 36 -15.58 -31.80 -18.33
N ASP A 37 -15.15 -31.72 -17.07
CA ASP A 37 -15.85 -32.39 -15.96
C ASP A 37 -17.22 -31.75 -15.67
N LYS A 38 -18.27 -32.57 -15.54
CA LYS A 38 -19.61 -32.16 -15.10
C LYS A 38 -19.67 -32.04 -13.59
N ARG A 39 -20.12 -30.89 -13.06
CA ARG A 39 -20.38 -30.70 -11.62
C ARG A 39 -21.73 -30.05 -11.35
N PRO A 40 -22.44 -30.42 -10.28
CA PRO A 40 -23.66 -29.73 -9.87
C PRO A 40 -23.36 -28.27 -9.53
N HIS A 41 -24.27 -27.35 -9.89
CA HIS A 41 -24.08 -25.90 -9.68
C HIS A 41 -23.88 -25.54 -8.18
N CYS A 42 -24.57 -26.24 -7.28
CA CYS A 42 -24.48 -26.05 -5.83
C CYS A 42 -23.08 -26.37 -5.26
N ASP A 43 -22.35 -27.32 -5.84
CA ASP A 43 -21.00 -27.69 -5.42
C ASP A 43 -19.96 -26.65 -5.85
N VAL A 44 -20.17 -26.01 -7.01
CA VAL A 44 -19.33 -24.91 -7.47
C VAL A 44 -19.52 -23.69 -6.57
N ALA A 45 -20.76 -23.35 -6.20
CA ALA A 45 -21.05 -22.23 -5.30
C ALA A 45 -20.41 -22.41 -3.91
N LYS A 46 -20.57 -23.61 -3.31
CA LYS A 46 -19.94 -23.96 -2.03
C LYS A 46 -18.40 -23.93 -2.10
N SER A 47 -17.82 -24.42 -3.21
CA SER A 47 -16.37 -24.40 -3.45
C SER A 47 -15.82 -22.97 -3.58
N VAL A 48 -16.52 -22.09 -4.29
CA VAL A 48 -16.14 -20.68 -4.43
C VAL A 48 -16.25 -19.93 -3.10
N ALA A 49 -17.32 -20.16 -2.33
CA ALA A 49 -17.49 -19.56 -1.00
C ALA A 49 -16.39 -20.01 -0.02
N SER A 50 -16.07 -21.29 0.00
CA SER A 50 -14.98 -21.85 0.82
C SER A 50 -13.62 -21.26 0.43
N LYS A 51 -13.30 -21.18 -0.87
CA LYS A 51 -12.06 -20.53 -1.35
C LYS A 51 -12.00 -19.04 -1.01
N LYS A 52 -13.12 -18.31 -1.09
CA LYS A 52 -13.20 -16.90 -0.69
C LYS A 52 -12.91 -16.74 0.80
N ARG A 53 -13.48 -17.59 1.66
CA ARG A 53 -13.25 -17.58 3.10
C ARG A 53 -11.78 -17.83 3.45
N ILE A 54 -11.18 -18.89 2.90
CA ILE A 54 -9.75 -19.22 3.10
C ILE A 54 -8.86 -18.06 2.62
N ARG A 55 -9.20 -17.40 1.51
CA ARG A 55 -8.44 -16.25 1.01
C ARG A 55 -8.60 -15.01 1.91
N GLY A 56 -9.78 -14.81 2.49
CA GLY A 56 -10.04 -13.78 3.50
C GLY A 56 -9.21 -14.00 4.76
N GLU A 57 -9.27 -15.20 5.32
CA GLU A 57 -8.51 -15.61 6.51
C GLU A 57 -7.00 -15.47 6.28
N ARG A 58 -6.48 -15.89 5.12
CA ARG A 58 -5.06 -15.71 4.75
C ARG A 58 -4.65 -14.24 4.63
N ARG A 59 -5.53 -13.38 4.10
CA ARG A 59 -5.27 -11.93 4.01
C ARG A 59 -5.25 -11.30 5.39
N GLN A 60 -6.15 -11.71 6.26
CA GLN A 60 -6.23 -11.21 7.63
C GLN A 60 -5.00 -11.63 8.45
N ALA A 61 -4.61 -12.91 8.38
CA ALA A 61 -3.39 -13.41 8.99
C ALA A 61 -2.11 -12.73 8.43
N ALA A 62 -2.08 -12.40 7.14
CA ALA A 62 -0.98 -11.63 6.55
C ALA A 62 -0.95 -10.19 7.07
N ALA A 63 -2.10 -9.53 7.19
CA ALA A 63 -2.21 -8.18 7.75
C ALA A 63 -1.77 -8.16 9.22
N GLU A 64 -2.19 -9.15 10.02
CA GLU A 64 -1.78 -9.32 11.42
C GLU A 64 -0.27 -9.56 11.55
N ARG A 65 0.32 -10.40 10.69
CA ARG A 65 1.78 -10.59 10.64
C ARG A 65 2.52 -9.31 10.28
N ILE A 66 2.00 -8.52 9.34
CA ILE A 66 2.57 -7.22 8.96
C ILE A 66 2.48 -6.23 10.14
N LEU A 67 1.34 -6.19 10.83
CA LEU A 67 1.14 -5.33 12.01
C LEU A 67 2.03 -5.75 13.18
N ALA A 68 2.15 -7.05 13.46
CA ALA A 68 3.03 -7.59 14.49
C ALA A 68 4.50 -7.27 14.18
N ALA A 69 4.94 -7.51 12.94
CA ALA A 69 6.30 -7.15 12.49
C ALA A 69 6.56 -5.64 12.53
N ALA A 70 5.55 -4.81 12.22
CA ALA A 70 5.63 -3.36 12.34
C ALA A 70 5.72 -2.93 13.81
N SER A 71 4.98 -3.55 14.72
CA SER A 71 5.02 -3.26 16.17
C SER A 71 6.38 -3.64 16.78
N ALA A 72 6.91 -4.82 16.44
CA ALA A 72 8.22 -5.28 16.88
C ALA A 72 9.34 -4.39 16.32
N ARG A 73 9.22 -3.93 15.06
CA ARG A 73 10.12 -2.92 14.49
C ARG A 73 9.98 -1.56 15.17
N ASN A 74 8.77 -1.17 15.58
CA ASN A 74 8.55 0.08 16.31
C ASN A 74 9.17 0.06 17.70
N LEU A 75 9.16 -1.09 18.39
CA LEU A 75 9.85 -1.28 19.67
C LEU A 75 11.38 -1.24 19.51
N ARG A 76 11.91 -1.62 18.34
CA ARG A 76 13.32 -1.48 17.97
C ARG A 76 13.64 -0.17 17.25
N ARG A 77 12.72 0.79 17.19
CA ARG A 77 12.98 2.06 16.49
C ARG A 77 14.09 2.82 17.19
N ALA A 78 14.86 3.52 16.36
CA ALA A 78 15.92 4.43 16.73
C ALA A 78 15.51 5.29 17.94
N LEU A 79 16.43 5.43 18.91
CA LEU A 79 16.23 6.28 20.08
C LEU A 79 15.83 7.69 19.65
N PRO A 80 15.09 8.44 20.48
CA PRO A 80 14.74 9.84 20.19
C PRO A 80 15.98 10.62 19.74
N GLY A 81 15.92 11.22 18.55
CA GLY A 81 17.05 11.95 18.00
C GLY A 81 17.97 11.19 17.05
N GLN A 82 17.80 9.88 16.92
CA GLN A 82 18.53 9.03 15.98
C GLN A 82 17.74 8.75 14.70
N SER A 83 16.42 8.95 14.74
CA SER A 83 15.58 8.73 13.57
C SER A 83 15.89 9.76 12.47
N ILE A 84 15.65 9.37 11.20
CA ILE A 84 15.82 10.30 10.06
C ILE A 84 14.91 11.52 10.23
N ALA A 85 13.69 11.33 10.73
CA ALA A 85 12.75 12.41 11.00
C ALA A 85 13.31 13.42 12.02
N ASP A 86 13.86 12.93 13.13
CA ASP A 86 14.40 13.80 14.19
C ASP A 86 15.62 14.57 13.71
N ARG A 87 16.51 13.93 12.94
CA ARG A 87 17.67 14.59 12.33
C ARG A 87 17.25 15.68 11.35
N MET A 88 16.21 15.45 10.56
CA MET A 88 15.65 16.44 9.65
C MET A 88 15.02 17.61 10.41
N LEU A 89 14.27 17.37 11.49
CA LEU A 89 13.73 18.43 12.32
C LEU A 89 14.83 19.29 12.96
N ARG A 90 15.91 18.67 13.48
CA ARG A 90 17.04 19.41 14.05
C ARG A 90 17.74 20.31 13.04
N ALA A 91 17.83 19.85 11.79
CA ALA A 91 18.50 20.59 10.72
C ALA A 91 17.76 21.87 10.32
N MET A 92 16.45 21.95 10.56
CA MET A 92 15.64 23.12 10.24
C MET A 92 15.76 24.18 11.35
N ARG A 93 15.92 25.45 10.96
CA ARG A 93 15.78 26.58 11.88
C ARG A 93 14.32 27.04 11.96
N PRO A 94 13.87 27.51 13.14
CA PRO A 94 12.56 28.16 13.29
C PRO A 94 12.37 29.28 12.27
N GLY A 95 11.17 29.40 11.70
CA GLY A 95 10.82 30.47 10.75
C GLY A 95 11.39 30.37 9.33
N GLU A 96 12.44 29.57 9.08
CA GLU A 96 13.09 29.47 7.77
C GLU A 96 12.42 28.44 6.83
N TRP A 97 12.42 28.74 5.52
CA TRP A 97 11.89 27.86 4.47
C TRP A 97 13.02 27.11 3.77
N TYR A 98 12.84 25.82 3.54
CA TYR A 98 13.85 24.96 2.91
C TYR A 98 13.28 24.06 1.83
N GLY A 99 14.11 23.76 0.84
CA GLY A 99 13.88 22.62 -0.04
C GLY A 99 14.07 21.30 0.71
N MET A 100 13.27 20.29 0.39
CA MET A 100 13.43 18.95 1.00
C MET A 100 14.82 18.34 0.73
N GLY A 101 15.44 18.73 -0.39
CA GLY A 101 16.81 18.36 -0.71
C GLY A 101 17.82 18.90 0.31
N ASP A 102 17.68 20.15 0.69
CA ASP A 102 18.59 20.84 1.61
C ASP A 102 18.41 20.33 3.03
N ILE A 103 17.16 20.17 3.50
CA ILE A 103 16.87 19.57 4.82
C ILE A 103 17.58 18.22 4.95
N ALA A 104 17.43 17.35 3.94
CA ALA A 104 18.05 16.04 3.95
C ALA A 104 19.59 16.11 3.87
N ARG A 105 20.16 17.05 3.11
CA ARG A 105 21.62 17.26 3.04
C ARG A 105 22.16 17.68 4.40
N MET A 106 21.54 18.68 5.03
CA MET A 106 21.91 19.17 6.37
C MET A 106 21.76 18.10 7.45
N ALA A 107 20.74 17.23 7.33
CA ALA A 107 20.52 16.11 8.25
C ALA A 107 21.47 14.91 8.04
N GLY A 108 22.38 14.96 7.06
CA GLY A 108 23.29 13.86 6.72
C GLY A 108 22.55 12.64 6.15
N VAL A 109 21.43 12.86 5.45
CA VAL A 109 20.57 11.81 4.90
C VAL A 109 20.82 11.67 3.41
N HIS A 110 21.37 10.52 3.02
CA HIS A 110 21.58 10.17 1.61
C HIS A 110 20.26 10.14 0.82
N LYS A 111 20.30 10.37 -0.50
CA LYS A 111 19.12 10.42 -1.38
C LYS A 111 18.22 9.19 -1.24
N SER A 112 18.81 8.00 -1.08
CA SER A 112 18.07 6.74 -0.83
C SER A 112 17.37 6.69 0.52
N GLY A 113 17.88 7.40 1.53
CA GLY A 113 17.29 7.50 2.87
C GLY A 113 16.19 8.56 2.99
N ARG A 114 16.00 9.43 1.98
CA ARG A 114 14.95 10.47 1.99
C ARG A 114 13.54 9.89 2.01
N GLY A 115 13.34 8.72 1.39
CA GLY A 115 12.12 7.91 1.43
C GLY A 115 10.80 8.71 1.47
N LYS A 116 9.84 8.22 2.24
CA LYS A 116 8.57 8.91 2.55
C LYS A 116 8.64 9.68 3.88
N VAL A 117 9.83 10.00 4.38
CA VAL A 117 9.99 10.63 5.70
C VAL A 117 9.32 12.00 5.76
N HIS A 118 9.45 12.80 4.70
CA HIS A 118 8.74 14.08 4.60
C HIS A 118 7.21 13.94 4.69
N GLN A 119 6.64 12.85 4.17
CA GLN A 119 5.20 12.58 4.31
C GLN A 119 4.82 12.30 5.76
N VAL A 120 5.72 11.68 6.53
CA VAL A 120 5.51 11.47 7.98
C VAL A 120 5.55 12.80 8.71
N LEU A 121 6.53 13.67 8.41
CA LEU A 121 6.64 15.00 9.01
C LEU A 121 5.39 15.85 8.74
N LEU A 122 4.88 15.83 7.50
CA LEU A 122 3.63 16.50 7.12
C LEU A 122 2.40 15.92 7.82
N ARG A 123 2.24 14.58 7.80
CA ARG A 123 1.09 13.91 8.45
C ARG A 123 1.03 14.14 9.95
N ARG A 124 2.18 14.36 10.59
CA ARG A 124 2.29 14.70 12.01
C ARG A 124 2.12 16.19 12.29
N GLY A 125 1.99 17.01 11.25
CA GLY A 125 1.84 18.46 11.38
C GLY A 125 3.09 19.15 11.94
N TRP A 126 4.27 18.54 11.83
CA TRP A 126 5.53 19.11 12.33
C TRP A 126 6.18 20.06 11.34
N ILE A 127 5.88 19.87 10.06
CA ILE A 127 6.25 20.80 9.00
C ILE A 127 5.02 21.16 8.19
N GLU A 128 5.06 22.33 7.61
CA GLU A 128 4.11 22.77 6.59
C GLU A 128 4.77 22.87 5.23
N LYS A 129 3.94 22.98 4.19
CA LYS A 129 4.37 22.94 2.79
C LYS A 129 3.76 24.12 2.05
N ALA A 130 4.60 24.88 1.36
CA ALA A 130 4.19 25.95 0.45
C ALA A 130 4.77 25.73 -0.94
N ARG A 131 4.13 26.32 -1.96
CA ARG A 131 4.68 26.36 -3.31
C ARG A 131 5.80 27.41 -3.36
N ASN A 132 6.94 27.06 -3.95
CA ASN A 132 8.04 28.02 -4.12
C ASN A 132 7.66 29.06 -5.18
N PRO A 133 7.64 30.37 -4.87
CA PRO A 133 7.39 31.41 -5.87
C PRO A 133 8.53 31.52 -6.89
N ALA A 134 9.75 31.13 -6.54
CA ALA A 134 10.90 31.14 -7.45
C ALA A 134 10.93 29.94 -8.42
N TYR A 135 9.99 29.00 -8.30
CA TYR A 135 9.95 27.84 -9.19
C TYR A 135 9.45 28.22 -10.59
N GLN A 136 10.36 28.24 -11.56
CA GLN A 136 10.10 28.63 -12.95
C GLN A 136 9.76 27.44 -13.87
N GLY A 137 9.94 26.21 -13.41
CA GLY A 137 9.69 25.02 -14.22
C GLY A 137 10.77 23.96 -14.07
N ILE A 138 10.61 22.85 -14.78
CA ILE A 138 11.63 21.82 -14.85
C ILE A 138 12.70 22.31 -15.82
N LEU A 139 13.93 22.46 -15.34
CA LEU A 139 15.07 22.80 -16.18
C LEU A 139 15.41 21.64 -17.13
N ASP A 140 15.77 21.99 -18.36
CA ASP A 140 16.29 21.03 -19.32
C ASP A 140 17.65 20.49 -18.87
N PRO A 141 18.00 19.23 -19.23
CA PRO A 141 19.28 18.63 -18.86
C PRO A 141 20.50 19.46 -19.29
N TRP A 142 20.39 20.21 -20.38
CA TRP A 142 21.46 21.09 -20.88
C TRP A 142 21.64 22.34 -20.02
N GLN A 143 20.56 22.90 -19.47
CA GLN A 143 20.61 24.04 -18.57
C GLN A 143 21.28 23.65 -17.24
N ILE A 144 21.00 22.45 -16.74
CA ILE A 144 21.64 21.91 -15.53
C ILE A 144 23.14 21.70 -15.77
N LYS A 145 23.53 21.17 -16.93
CA LYS A 145 24.96 21.02 -17.29
C LYS A 145 25.68 22.36 -17.45
N ALA A 146 24.97 23.41 -17.86
CA ALA A 146 25.47 24.79 -17.93
C ALA A 146 25.58 25.47 -16.56
N GLY A 147 25.26 24.77 -15.45
CA GLY A 147 25.40 25.27 -14.08
C GLY A 147 24.14 25.90 -13.49
N ALA A 148 22.99 25.84 -14.18
CA ALA A 148 21.73 26.28 -13.59
C ALA A 148 21.29 25.34 -12.47
N GLU A 149 21.03 25.89 -11.28
CA GLU A 149 20.53 25.12 -10.15
C GLU A 149 18.99 25.01 -10.21
N PRO A 150 18.43 23.79 -10.19
CA PRO A 150 16.98 23.61 -10.22
C PRO A 150 16.36 24.00 -8.87
N GLU A 151 15.58 25.07 -8.88
CA GLU A 151 14.75 25.47 -7.74
C GLU A 151 13.72 24.37 -7.39
N PRO A 152 13.50 24.08 -6.09
CA PRO A 152 12.49 23.10 -5.70
C PRO A 152 11.07 23.66 -5.90
N LEU A 153 10.14 22.84 -6.40
CA LEU A 153 8.73 23.20 -6.56
C LEU A 153 8.05 23.58 -5.23
N HIS A 154 8.46 22.95 -4.13
CA HIS A 154 7.86 23.13 -2.82
C HIS A 154 8.92 23.40 -1.76
N LEU A 155 8.58 24.33 -0.87
CA LEU A 155 9.35 24.65 0.32
C LEU A 155 8.63 24.14 1.56
N PHE A 156 9.42 23.88 2.60
CA PHE A 156 8.96 23.34 3.87
C PHE A 156 9.51 24.16 5.02
N ARG A 157 8.67 24.40 6.03
CA ARG A 157 9.00 25.13 7.25
C ARG A 157 8.48 24.37 8.47
N LEU A 158 9.10 24.56 9.62
CA LEU A 158 8.58 24.04 10.89
C LEU A 158 7.27 24.75 11.25
N THR A 159 6.30 23.99 11.74
CA THR A 159 5.14 24.57 12.45
C THR A 159 5.52 24.83 13.91
N GLU A 160 4.68 25.57 14.65
CA GLU A 160 4.87 25.72 16.10
C GLU A 160 5.00 24.37 16.82
N LEU A 161 4.21 23.38 16.39
CA LEU A 161 4.30 22.02 16.93
C LEU A 161 5.65 21.37 16.59
N GLY A 162 6.12 21.52 15.36
CA GLY A 162 7.42 21.04 14.93
C GLY A 162 8.57 21.65 15.71
N GLU A 163 8.49 22.95 16.03
CA GLU A 163 9.48 23.64 16.85
C GLU A 163 9.52 23.10 18.28
N ARG A 164 8.37 22.88 18.91
CA ARG A 164 8.28 22.26 20.24
C ARG A 164 8.88 20.85 20.24
N VAL A 165 8.54 20.04 19.24
CA VAL A 165 9.08 18.67 19.10
C VAL A 165 10.60 18.73 18.90
N ARG A 166 11.09 19.61 18.02
CA ARG A 166 12.52 19.83 17.79
C ARG A 166 13.25 20.19 19.08
N ALA A 167 12.69 21.11 19.88
CA ALA A 167 13.27 21.56 21.14
C ALA A 167 13.31 20.43 22.20
N ALA A 168 12.34 19.52 22.18
CA ALA A 168 12.28 18.36 23.07
C ALA A 168 13.21 17.21 22.65
N LEU A 169 13.84 17.27 21.47
CA LEU A 169 14.80 16.25 21.05
C LEU A 169 16.07 16.37 21.91
N PRO A 170 16.62 15.25 22.42
CA PRO A 170 17.85 15.28 23.22
C PRO A 170 18.99 15.93 22.40
N ALA A 171 19.96 16.58 23.05
CA ALA A 171 21.15 17.02 22.32
C ALA A 171 21.77 15.78 21.64
N SER A 172 22.15 15.89 20.36
CA SER A 172 22.86 14.79 19.69
C SER A 172 24.07 14.43 20.53
N GLN A 173 24.12 13.21 21.08
CA GLN A 173 25.35 12.66 21.63
C GLN A 173 26.40 12.77 20.52
N ALA A 174 27.33 13.72 20.67
CA ALA A 174 28.53 13.76 19.88
C ALA A 174 29.17 12.37 20.02
N ARG A 175 29.63 11.81 18.89
CA ARG A 175 30.27 10.50 18.80
C ARG A 175 31.37 10.35 19.87
N ALA A 176 31.01 9.84 21.04
CA ALA A 176 31.92 9.15 21.93
C ALA A 176 32.12 7.76 21.29
N ASP A 177 33.09 7.66 20.38
CA ASP A 177 33.76 6.42 19.94
C ASP A 177 34.58 6.69 18.66
N ARG A 178 35.48 7.68 18.74
CA ARG A 178 36.61 7.81 17.82
C ARG A 178 37.91 7.89 18.62
N SER A 179 38.13 6.87 19.44
CA SER A 179 39.43 6.58 20.02
C SER A 179 39.35 5.16 20.58
N LEU A 180 39.56 4.18 19.70
CA LEU A 180 40.16 2.87 19.96
C LEU A 180 40.08 2.02 18.69
N ARG A 181 41.05 2.24 17.79
CA ARG A 181 41.84 1.25 17.04
C ARG A 181 42.63 1.96 15.95
#